data_AF-A0A976Q3H8-F1
#
_entry.id   AF-A0A976Q3H8-F1
#
_cell.length_a   1.000
_cell.length_b   1.000
_cell.length_c   1.000
_cell.angle_alpha   90.00
_cell.angle_beta   90.00
_cell.angle_gamma   90.00
#
_symmetry.space_group_name_H-M   'P 1'
#
loop_
_entity.id
_entity.type
_entity.pdbx_description
1 polymer ?
#
loop_
_entity_poly.entity_id
_entity_poly.type
_entity_poly.pdbx_seq_one_letter_code
_entity_poly.pdbx_strand_id
1 'polypeptide(L)'
;MRIVLVDLTSCHSHWKLVRRMLARRPKRRHQRVAPVSVTGLQSAEDRFLAVALDRVLAEGFRSPHDFVRHFSPAKIGRALATSPKLRSVVLGVVAGYTEAKAERQTVEQTGAILDEAFAEGDATPEMLLQLLTPADWVRHLDPAALWHFVVEHRDWRRQPRDTVPKRRTVSAMLGAAVQEGLLSPADTFSRIGPARLALWLPPALLAKLIEVALERGTRGQTVDADTLARAIPLPALARAVPPSELLDSVLIPLLHARMVDPRARRESGADLGLDQPPHRRPVRPSTRPPSPPSGAHHASSAEWRRGWEASSTEASTAVD
;
A
#
# COMPACT_ATOMS: atom_id res chain seq x y z
N MET A 1 27.97 -39.62 26.67
CA MET A 1 27.22 -38.69 25.79
C MET A 1 25.76 -39.11 25.84
N ARG A 2 24.93 -38.47 26.67
CA ARG A 2 23.50 -38.81 26.84
C ARG A 2 22.68 -38.00 25.84
N ILE A 3 22.11 -38.68 24.84
CA ILE A 3 21.14 -38.09 23.92
C ILE A 3 19.81 -38.02 24.68
N VAL A 4 19.39 -36.80 25.03
CA VAL A 4 18.06 -36.55 25.60
C VAL A 4 17.07 -36.60 24.45
N LEU A 5 16.38 -37.72 24.30
CA LEU A 5 15.20 -37.84 23.45
C LEU A 5 14.08 -37.01 24.09
N VAL A 6 13.88 -35.80 23.56
CA VAL A 6 12.73 -34.97 23.92
C VAL A 6 11.48 -35.61 23.33
N ASP A 7 10.49 -35.87 24.18
CA ASP A 7 9.24 -36.55 23.83
C ASP A 7 8.40 -35.70 22.87
N LEU A 8 8.43 -36.07 21.58
CA LEU A 8 7.73 -35.38 20.49
C LEU A 8 6.20 -35.59 20.55
N THR A 9 5.69 -36.53 21.35
CA THR A 9 4.26 -36.84 21.41
C THR A 9 3.44 -35.75 22.12
N SER A 10 4.05 -35.01 23.05
CA SER A 10 3.40 -33.91 23.78
C SER A 10 3.09 -32.71 22.88
N CYS A 11 3.94 -32.44 21.88
CA CYS A 11 3.77 -31.31 20.96
C CYS A 11 2.57 -31.50 20.02
N HIS A 12 2.33 -32.73 19.57
CA HIS A 12 1.25 -33.06 18.65
C HIS A 12 -0.15 -32.89 19.27
N SER A 13 -0.28 -33.16 20.58
CA SER A 13 -1.54 -33.01 21.32
C SER A 13 -1.91 -31.54 21.55
N HIS A 14 -0.90 -30.70 21.84
CA HIS A 14 -1.08 -29.25 21.99
C HIS A 14 -1.51 -28.62 20.66
N TRP A 15 -0.93 -29.07 19.53
CA TRP A 15 -1.29 -28.55 18.21
C TRP A 15 -2.72 -28.89 17.80
N LYS A 16 -3.21 -30.11 18.09
CA LYS A 16 -4.61 -30.47 17.87
C LYS A 16 -5.58 -29.58 18.66
N LEU A 17 -5.20 -29.13 19.85
CA LEU A 17 -6.01 -28.22 20.66
C LEU A 17 -6.03 -26.80 20.07
N VAL A 18 -4.89 -26.26 19.66
CA VAL A 18 -4.81 -24.95 18.99
C VAL A 18 -5.57 -24.96 17.66
N ARG A 19 -5.44 -26.03 16.87
CA ARG A 19 -6.20 -26.23 15.61
C ARG A 19 -7.71 -26.29 15.88
N ARG A 20 -8.15 -26.95 16.96
CA ARG A 20 -9.55 -26.93 17.41
C ARG A 20 -10.00 -25.56 17.90
N MET A 21 -9.16 -24.78 18.57
CA MET A 21 -9.49 -23.41 19.00
C MET A 21 -9.60 -22.45 17.81
N LEU A 22 -8.71 -22.57 16.82
CA LEU A 22 -8.78 -21.79 15.59
C LEU A 22 -9.98 -22.19 14.73
N ALA A 23 -10.28 -23.49 14.61
CA ALA A 23 -11.48 -24.00 13.92
C ALA A 23 -12.80 -23.62 14.61
N ARG A 24 -12.76 -23.34 15.93
CA ARG A 24 -13.89 -22.85 16.71
C ARG A 24 -14.02 -21.33 16.72
N ARG A 25 -13.12 -20.57 16.07
CA ARG A 25 -13.42 -19.17 15.79
C ARG A 25 -14.72 -19.16 15.01
N PRO A 26 -15.76 -18.44 15.47
CA PRO A 26 -17.02 -18.39 14.76
C PRO A 26 -16.69 -18.03 13.32
N LYS A 27 -17.16 -18.84 12.35
CA LYS A 27 -17.14 -18.45 10.93
C LYS A 27 -17.58 -17.00 10.96
N ARG A 28 -16.67 -16.08 10.63
CA ARG A 28 -17.04 -14.68 10.47
C ARG A 28 -18.02 -14.71 9.30
N ARG A 29 -19.32 -14.96 9.57
CA ARG A 29 -20.41 -14.37 8.81
C ARG A 29 -19.91 -12.97 8.61
N HIS A 30 -19.71 -12.56 7.36
CA HIS A 30 -19.18 -11.26 6.99
C HIS A 30 -19.94 -10.16 7.74
N GLN A 31 -19.59 -9.97 9.01
CA GLN A 31 -19.99 -8.87 9.84
C GLN A 31 -19.46 -7.73 9.01
N ARG A 32 -20.35 -6.82 8.62
CA ARG A 32 -19.97 -5.55 8.01
C ARG A 32 -18.95 -4.94 8.97
N VAL A 33 -17.68 -5.21 8.71
CA VAL A 33 -16.56 -4.59 9.40
C VAL A 33 -16.75 -3.14 9.04
N ALA A 34 -16.93 -2.28 10.05
CA ALA A 34 -16.85 -0.85 9.86
C ALA A 34 -15.60 -0.56 9.02
N PRO A 35 -15.64 0.39 8.06
CA PRO A 35 -14.51 0.64 7.18
C PRO A 35 -13.23 0.69 8.03
N VAL A 36 -12.32 -0.26 7.79
CA VAL A 36 -11.08 -0.35 8.55
C VAL A 36 -10.37 0.97 8.28
N SER A 37 -10.31 1.83 9.29
CA SER A 37 -9.53 3.06 9.21
C SER A 37 -8.08 2.63 9.00
N VAL A 38 -7.58 2.73 7.77
CA VAL A 38 -6.23 2.31 7.35
C VAL A 38 -5.19 3.33 7.81
N THR A 39 -5.30 3.81 9.06
CA THR A 39 -4.58 4.98 9.59
C THR A 39 -3.09 4.74 9.83
N GLY A 40 -2.57 3.56 9.50
CA GLY A 40 -1.16 3.19 9.67
C GLY A 40 -0.33 3.11 8.39
N LEU A 41 -0.88 3.47 7.22
CA LEU A 41 -0.15 3.50 5.95
C LEU A 41 0.14 4.94 5.52
N GLN A 42 1.40 5.21 5.22
CA GLN A 42 1.90 6.56 4.97
C GLN A 42 1.49 7.08 3.58
N SER A 43 1.60 6.25 2.54
CA SER A 43 1.28 6.67 1.17
C SER A 43 -0.21 6.48 0.83
N ALA A 44 -0.70 7.33 -0.06
CA ALA A 44 -2.06 7.25 -0.62
C ALA A 44 -2.26 5.94 -1.40
N GLU A 45 -1.23 5.51 -2.14
CA GLU A 45 -1.21 4.29 -2.92
C GLU A 45 -1.38 3.06 -2.03
N ASP A 46 -0.70 3.02 -0.88
CA ASP A 46 -0.76 1.87 0.01
C ASP A 46 -2.13 1.82 0.72
N ARG A 47 -2.70 2.96 1.12
CA ARG A 47 -4.07 3.02 1.66
C ARG A 47 -5.09 2.54 0.65
N PHE A 48 -4.98 2.99 -0.60
CA PHE A 48 -5.83 2.50 -1.69
C PHE A 48 -5.66 1.00 -1.92
N LEU A 49 -4.43 0.49 -2.01
CA LEU A 49 -4.16 -0.93 -2.23
C LEU A 49 -4.73 -1.79 -1.11
N ALA A 50 -4.67 -1.33 0.14
CA ALA A 50 -5.23 -2.07 1.27
C ALA A 50 -6.75 -2.20 1.15
N VAL A 51 -7.44 -1.13 0.73
CA VAL A 51 -8.89 -1.17 0.44
C VAL A 51 -9.19 -2.08 -0.75
N ALA A 52 -8.42 -1.97 -1.83
CA ALA A 52 -8.62 -2.79 -3.02
C ALA A 52 -8.42 -4.28 -2.73
N LEU A 53 -7.35 -4.63 -2.00
CA LEU A 53 -7.03 -5.99 -1.57
C LEU A 53 -8.13 -6.58 -0.67
N ASP A 54 -8.58 -5.81 0.34
CA ASP A 54 -9.69 -6.21 1.21
C ASP A 54 -10.95 -6.54 0.41
N ARG A 55 -11.32 -5.66 -0.54
CA ARG A 55 -12.52 -5.82 -1.34
C ARG A 55 -12.45 -7.02 -2.27
N VAL A 56 -11.34 -7.23 -3.00
CA VAL A 56 -11.25 -8.37 -3.93
C VAL A 56 -11.26 -9.71 -3.21
N LEU A 57 -10.70 -9.79 -2.01
CA LEU A 57 -10.72 -11.00 -1.18
C LEU A 57 -12.10 -11.22 -0.54
N ALA A 58 -12.71 -10.17 0.03
CA ALA A 58 -14.00 -10.27 0.70
C ALA A 58 -15.15 -10.69 -0.24
N GLU A 59 -15.03 -10.37 -1.52
CA GLU A 59 -16.06 -10.61 -2.53
C GLU A 59 -15.77 -11.86 -3.38
N GLY A 60 -14.64 -12.53 -3.12
CA GLY A 60 -14.23 -13.72 -3.85
C GLY A 60 -13.79 -13.48 -5.29
N PHE A 61 -13.39 -12.25 -5.65
CA PHE A 61 -12.72 -11.99 -6.94
C PHE A 61 -11.32 -12.61 -6.96
N ARG A 62 -10.70 -12.74 -5.79
CA ARG A 62 -9.48 -13.50 -5.58
C ARG A 62 -9.66 -14.48 -4.45
N SER A 63 -9.14 -15.69 -4.65
CA SER A 63 -9.08 -16.68 -3.59
C SER A 63 -7.77 -16.56 -2.80
N PRO A 64 -7.74 -17.06 -1.55
CA PRO A 64 -6.50 -17.26 -0.81
C PRO A 64 -5.49 -18.14 -1.57
N HIS A 65 -5.96 -19.14 -2.32
CA HIS A 65 -5.10 -19.95 -3.18
C HIS A 65 -4.44 -19.14 -4.31
N ASP A 66 -5.17 -18.22 -4.95
CA ASP A 66 -4.58 -17.31 -5.93
C ASP A 66 -3.52 -16.41 -5.30
N PHE A 67 -3.73 -16.00 -4.05
CA PHE A 67 -2.77 -15.19 -3.31
C PHE A 67 -1.45 -15.94 -3.11
N VAL A 68 -1.47 -17.18 -2.62
CA VAL A 68 -0.24 -17.99 -2.44
C VAL A 68 0.41 -18.34 -3.78
N ARG A 69 -0.38 -18.53 -4.85
CA ARG A 69 0.17 -18.70 -6.22
C ARG A 69 0.94 -17.45 -6.66
N HIS A 70 0.42 -16.26 -6.38
CA HIS A 70 1.05 -15.00 -6.78
C HIS A 70 2.26 -14.67 -5.88
N PHE A 71 2.09 -14.88 -4.57
CA PHE A 71 3.04 -14.67 -3.50
C PHE A 71 3.46 -16.00 -2.89
N SER A 72 4.33 -16.72 -3.61
CA SER A 72 4.90 -18.00 -3.15
C SER A 72 5.49 -17.87 -1.73
N PRO A 73 5.58 -18.96 -0.95
CA PRO A 73 6.23 -18.99 0.36
C PRO A 73 7.58 -18.26 0.42
N ALA A 74 8.46 -18.47 -0.56
CA ALA A 74 9.74 -17.78 -0.67
C ALA A 74 9.64 -16.26 -0.89
N LYS A 75 8.60 -15.77 -1.57
CA LYS A 75 8.32 -14.33 -1.72
C LYS A 75 7.79 -13.75 -0.42
N ILE A 76 6.91 -14.47 0.29
CA ILE A 76 6.38 -14.04 1.60
C ILE A 76 7.52 -13.95 2.62
N GLY A 77 8.38 -14.96 2.70
CA GLY A 77 9.56 -14.93 3.58
C GLY A 77 10.42 -13.69 3.34
N ARG A 78 10.70 -13.37 2.06
CA ARG A 78 11.47 -12.17 1.67
C ARG A 78 10.76 -10.86 2.00
N ALA A 79 9.45 -10.79 1.76
CA ALA A 79 8.63 -9.62 2.09
C ALA A 79 8.67 -9.30 3.60
N LEU A 80 8.73 -10.33 4.45
CA LEU A 80 8.81 -10.19 5.90
C LEU A 80 10.25 -10.10 6.43
N ALA A 81 11.26 -9.89 5.57
CA ALA A 81 12.66 -9.83 5.97
C ALA A 81 12.93 -8.74 7.00
N THR A 82 12.30 -7.56 6.83
CA THR A 82 12.45 -6.40 7.71
C THR A 82 11.63 -6.47 8.99
N SER A 83 10.78 -7.50 9.15
CA SER A 83 9.85 -7.64 10.28
C SER A 83 9.93 -9.02 10.94
N PRO A 84 10.99 -9.31 11.73
CA PRO A 84 11.16 -10.61 12.40
C PRO A 84 9.96 -11.00 13.28
N LYS A 85 9.30 -10.02 13.92
CA LYS A 85 8.10 -10.26 14.74
C LYS A 85 6.90 -10.75 13.92
N LEU A 86 6.67 -10.20 12.73
CA LEU A 86 5.58 -10.70 11.87
C LEU A 86 5.92 -12.08 11.31
N ARG A 87 7.19 -12.31 10.99
CA ARG A 87 7.69 -13.62 10.59
C ARG A 87 7.49 -14.66 11.69
N SER A 88 7.76 -14.30 12.95
CA SER A 88 7.56 -15.20 14.08
C SER A 88 6.08 -15.53 14.31
N VAL A 89 5.18 -14.56 14.16
CA VAL A 89 3.72 -14.79 14.19
C VAL A 89 3.29 -15.74 13.07
N VAL A 90 3.76 -15.53 11.85
CA VAL A 90 3.43 -16.38 10.69
C VAL A 90 3.89 -17.81 10.92
N LEU A 91 5.15 -18.02 11.31
CA LEU A 91 5.70 -19.35 11.59
C LEU A 91 5.08 -20.01 12.82
N GLY A 92 4.70 -19.22 13.82
CA GLY A 92 4.03 -19.72 15.02
C GLY A 92 2.66 -20.32 14.71
N VAL A 93 1.89 -19.70 13.79
CA VAL A 93 0.57 -20.22 13.43
C VAL A 93 0.61 -21.25 12.31
N VAL A 94 1.54 -21.14 11.36
CA VAL A 94 1.65 -22.09 10.24
C VAL A 94 2.34 -23.39 10.65
N ALA A 95 3.44 -23.29 11.39
CA ALA A 95 4.30 -24.45 11.69
C ALA A 95 4.38 -24.78 13.19
N GLY A 96 3.66 -24.05 14.05
CA GLY A 96 3.65 -24.29 15.50
C GLY A 96 4.96 -23.93 16.21
N TYR A 97 5.77 -23.04 15.62
CA TYR A 97 7.03 -22.64 16.22
C TYR A 97 6.80 -21.74 17.43
N THR A 98 7.62 -21.89 18.47
CA THR A 98 7.67 -20.91 19.56
C THR A 98 8.24 -19.59 19.04
N GLU A 99 7.80 -18.47 19.60
CA GLU A 99 8.24 -17.12 19.18
C GLU A 99 9.78 -17.02 19.13
N ALA A 100 10.47 -17.47 20.18
CA ALA A 100 11.93 -17.47 20.24
C ALA A 100 12.62 -18.34 19.17
N LYS A 101 12.01 -19.47 18.77
CA LYS A 101 12.53 -20.32 17.69
C LYS A 101 12.26 -19.69 16.33
N ALA A 102 11.08 -19.11 16.17
CA ALA A 102 10.62 -18.51 14.93
C ALA A 102 11.39 -17.22 14.57
N GLU A 103 11.72 -16.38 15.56
CA GLU A 103 12.53 -15.18 15.35
C GLU A 103 13.96 -15.49 14.87
N ARG A 104 14.51 -16.63 15.27
CA ARG A 104 15.84 -17.10 14.84
C ARG A 104 15.86 -17.66 13.42
N GLN A 105 14.70 -17.91 12.80
CA GLN A 105 14.65 -18.41 11.44
C GLN A 105 15.06 -17.31 10.45
N THR A 106 15.89 -17.70 9.50
CA THR A 106 16.26 -16.87 8.34
C THR A 106 15.08 -16.70 7.39
N VAL A 107 15.20 -15.77 6.46
CA VAL A 107 14.20 -15.48 5.43
C VAL A 107 13.98 -16.71 4.53
N GLU A 108 15.07 -17.38 4.17
CA GLU A 108 15.08 -18.57 3.32
C GLU A 108 14.44 -19.75 4.04
N GLN A 109 14.81 -19.98 5.31
CA GLN A 109 14.19 -21.01 6.15
C GLN A 109 12.69 -20.78 6.32
N THR A 110 12.28 -19.51 6.50
CA THR A 110 10.86 -19.17 6.62
C THR A 110 10.10 -19.57 5.36
N GLY A 111 10.65 -19.28 4.18
CA GLY A 111 10.05 -19.68 2.90
C GLY A 111 9.93 -21.19 2.78
N ALA A 112 10.98 -21.95 3.13
CA ALA A 112 10.98 -23.40 3.08
C ALA A 112 9.97 -24.03 4.07
N ILE A 113 9.92 -23.55 5.31
CA ILE A 113 8.97 -24.03 6.33
C ILE A 113 7.52 -23.78 5.90
N LEU A 114 7.24 -22.61 5.32
CA LEU A 114 5.91 -22.29 4.79
C LEU A 114 5.51 -23.22 3.63
N ASP A 115 6.47 -23.54 2.74
CA ASP A 115 6.24 -24.44 1.61
C ASP A 115 5.95 -25.88 2.08
N GLU A 116 6.76 -26.39 3.02
CA GLU A 116 6.56 -27.69 3.66
C GLU A 116 5.20 -27.75 4.37
N ALA A 117 4.86 -26.74 5.17
CA ALA A 117 3.59 -26.69 5.88
C ALA A 117 2.36 -26.64 4.93
N PHE A 118 2.48 -26.03 3.75
CA PHE A 118 1.43 -26.09 2.73
C PHE A 118 1.37 -27.45 2.03
N ALA A 119 2.53 -28.07 1.75
CA ALA A 119 2.60 -29.39 1.12
C ALA A 119 2.01 -30.49 2.02
N GLU A 120 2.24 -30.40 3.34
CA GLU A 120 1.72 -31.34 4.34
C GLU A 120 0.26 -31.06 4.73
N GLY A 121 -0.30 -29.91 4.34
CA GLY A 121 -1.65 -29.49 4.71
C GLY A 121 -1.78 -29.07 6.18
N ASP A 122 -0.67 -28.74 6.82
CA ASP A 122 -0.63 -28.19 8.18
C ASP A 122 -1.03 -26.72 8.23
N ALA A 123 -0.77 -25.99 7.14
CA ALA A 123 -1.34 -24.67 6.89
C ALA A 123 -2.20 -24.64 5.63
N THR A 124 -3.14 -23.71 5.61
CA THR A 124 -3.93 -23.38 4.41
C THR A 124 -3.73 -21.92 4.02
N PRO A 125 -3.92 -21.56 2.74
CA PRO A 125 -3.83 -20.16 2.31
C PRO A 125 -4.80 -19.22 3.06
N GLU A 126 -5.98 -19.71 3.45
CA GLU A 126 -6.95 -18.97 4.28
C GLU A 126 -6.36 -18.63 5.64
N MET A 127 -5.69 -19.60 6.29
CA MET A 127 -5.05 -19.37 7.58
C MET A 127 -4.04 -18.24 7.45
N LEU A 128 -3.16 -18.30 6.45
CA LEU A 128 -2.15 -17.28 6.20
C LEU A 128 -2.76 -15.88 6.04
N LEU A 129 -3.78 -15.73 5.19
CA LEU A 129 -4.42 -14.43 4.97
C LEU A 129 -5.18 -13.90 6.19
N GLN A 130 -5.60 -14.77 7.12
CA GLN A 130 -6.24 -14.35 8.37
C GLN A 130 -5.24 -13.87 9.44
N LEU A 131 -3.94 -14.14 9.28
CA LEU A 131 -2.92 -13.74 10.25
C LEU A 131 -2.60 -12.26 10.21
N LEU A 132 -2.62 -11.69 9.00
CA LEU A 132 -2.21 -10.32 8.74
C LEU A 132 -3.36 -9.54 8.14
N THR A 133 -3.46 -8.25 8.48
CA THR A 133 -4.47 -7.39 7.87
C THR A 133 -4.07 -7.06 6.42
N PRO A 134 -5.01 -6.63 5.56
CA PRO A 134 -4.67 -6.11 4.24
C PRO A 134 -3.61 -5.01 4.29
N ALA A 135 -3.63 -4.16 5.32
CA ALA A 135 -2.64 -3.11 5.50
C ALA A 135 -1.23 -3.66 5.79
N ASP A 136 -1.13 -4.73 6.58
CA ASP A 136 0.16 -5.40 6.83
C ASP A 136 0.71 -6.02 5.54
N TRP A 137 -0.14 -6.67 4.73
CA TRP A 137 0.27 -7.20 3.44
C TRP A 137 0.81 -6.12 2.50
N VAL A 138 0.12 -4.98 2.40
CA VAL A 138 0.58 -3.84 1.58
C VAL A 138 1.89 -3.26 2.09
N ARG A 139 2.11 -3.21 3.41
CA ARG A 139 3.36 -2.70 3.99
C ARG A 139 4.59 -3.54 3.61
N HIS A 140 4.41 -4.85 3.41
CA HIS A 140 5.52 -5.78 3.28
C HIS A 140 5.70 -6.34 1.87
N LEU A 141 4.64 -6.45 1.08
CA LEU A 141 4.69 -6.98 -0.28
C LEU A 141 5.01 -5.90 -1.31
N ASP A 142 5.56 -6.34 -2.43
CA ASP A 142 5.78 -5.47 -3.59
C ASP A 142 4.43 -4.88 -4.08
N PRO A 143 4.29 -3.55 -4.12
CA PRO A 143 3.02 -2.93 -4.47
C PRO A 143 2.60 -3.14 -5.92
N ALA A 144 3.56 -3.25 -6.84
CA ALA A 144 3.26 -3.53 -8.25
C ALA A 144 2.70 -4.96 -8.41
N ALA A 145 3.30 -5.94 -7.73
CA ALA A 145 2.77 -7.30 -7.66
C ALA A 145 1.39 -7.36 -6.99
N LEU A 146 1.16 -6.60 -5.91
CA LEU A 146 -0.16 -6.49 -5.28
C LEU A 146 -1.20 -5.88 -6.22
N TRP A 147 -0.85 -4.82 -6.95
CA TRP A 147 -1.74 -4.24 -7.93
C TRP A 147 -2.08 -5.25 -9.03
N HIS A 148 -1.08 -5.94 -9.57
CA HIS A 148 -1.29 -6.99 -10.56
C HIS A 148 -2.21 -8.10 -10.02
N PHE A 149 -1.98 -8.56 -8.79
CA PHE A 149 -2.85 -9.50 -8.11
C PHE A 149 -4.28 -8.96 -8.01
N VAL A 150 -4.51 -7.69 -7.63
CA VAL A 150 -5.86 -7.11 -7.55
C VAL A 150 -6.56 -7.07 -8.91
N VAL A 151 -5.85 -6.70 -9.99
CA VAL A 151 -6.47 -6.41 -11.29
C VAL A 151 -6.39 -7.54 -12.32
N GLU A 152 -5.63 -8.61 -12.09
CA GLU A 152 -5.49 -9.77 -12.99
C GLU A 152 -6.84 -10.18 -13.62
N HIS A 153 -6.93 -10.00 -14.94
CA HIS A 153 -8.20 -9.87 -15.68
C HIS A 153 -9.05 -11.15 -15.75
N ARG A 154 -8.48 -12.33 -15.48
CA ARG A 154 -9.16 -13.62 -15.70
C ARG A 154 -10.44 -13.72 -14.88
N ASP A 155 -10.42 -13.31 -13.61
CA ASP A 155 -11.58 -13.51 -12.73
C ASP A 155 -12.63 -12.40 -12.87
N TRP A 156 -12.21 -11.18 -13.21
CA TRP A 156 -13.13 -10.08 -13.51
C TRP A 156 -14.00 -10.32 -14.76
N ARG A 157 -13.48 -11.11 -15.72
CA ARG A 157 -14.18 -11.47 -16.97
C ARG A 157 -15.00 -12.75 -16.87
N ARG A 158 -14.68 -13.65 -15.93
CA ARG A 158 -15.43 -14.91 -15.72
C ARG A 158 -16.82 -14.68 -15.14
N GLN A 159 -16.98 -13.63 -14.34
CA GLN A 159 -18.29 -13.27 -13.80
C GLN A 159 -19.17 -12.58 -14.86
N PRO A 160 -20.51 -12.65 -14.73
CA PRO A 160 -21.42 -11.82 -15.52
C PRO A 160 -20.96 -10.36 -15.51
N ARG A 161 -21.20 -9.65 -16.62
CA ARG A 161 -20.66 -8.29 -16.84
C ARG A 161 -20.97 -7.34 -15.67
N ASP A 162 -22.13 -7.49 -15.04
CA ASP A 162 -22.61 -6.64 -13.96
C ASP A 162 -23.24 -7.47 -12.82
N THR A 163 -22.42 -7.82 -11.83
CA THR A 163 -22.89 -8.44 -10.59
C THR A 163 -22.85 -7.41 -9.45
N VAL A 164 -23.74 -7.55 -8.47
CA VAL A 164 -23.76 -6.68 -7.27
C VAL A 164 -22.39 -6.66 -6.55
N PRO A 165 -21.71 -7.79 -6.31
CA PRO A 165 -20.35 -7.81 -5.76
C PRO A 165 -19.35 -7.00 -6.59
N LYS A 166 -19.40 -7.12 -7.92
CA LYS A 166 -18.47 -6.45 -8.83
C LYS A 166 -18.67 -4.94 -8.78
N ARG A 167 -19.92 -4.50 -8.84
CA ARG A 167 -20.29 -3.09 -8.72
C ARG A 167 -19.88 -2.51 -7.36
N ARG A 168 -20.11 -3.23 -6.26
CA ARG A 168 -19.70 -2.81 -4.92
C ARG A 168 -18.18 -2.66 -4.81
N THR A 169 -17.43 -3.62 -5.34
CA THR A 169 -15.95 -3.63 -5.34
C THR A 169 -15.39 -2.46 -6.13
N VAL A 170 -15.82 -2.32 -7.39
CA VAL A 170 -15.35 -1.24 -8.27
C VAL A 170 -15.74 0.13 -7.73
N SER A 171 -16.95 0.28 -7.18
CA SER A 171 -17.38 1.54 -6.54
C SER A 171 -16.52 1.87 -5.33
N ALA A 172 -16.17 0.87 -4.51
CA ALA A 172 -15.30 1.07 -3.35
C ALA A 172 -13.87 1.43 -3.76
N MET A 173 -13.32 0.78 -4.79
CA MET A 173 -12.01 1.12 -5.35
C MET A 173 -12.00 2.54 -5.93
N LEU A 174 -13.01 2.91 -6.73
CA LEU A 174 -13.13 4.25 -7.28
C LEU A 174 -13.27 5.31 -6.19
N GLY A 175 -14.09 5.05 -5.17
CA GLY A 175 -14.24 5.93 -4.02
C GLY A 175 -12.93 6.11 -3.25
N ALA A 176 -12.22 5.01 -2.98
CA ALA A 176 -10.92 5.05 -2.31
C ALA A 176 -9.87 5.81 -3.14
N ALA A 177 -9.79 5.56 -4.44
CA ALA A 177 -8.82 6.23 -5.31
C ALA A 177 -9.03 7.75 -5.34
N VAL A 178 -10.29 8.20 -5.34
CA VAL A 178 -10.61 9.64 -5.30
C VAL A 178 -10.37 10.23 -3.91
N GLN A 179 -10.76 9.51 -2.86
CA GLN A 179 -10.52 9.94 -1.48
C GLN A 179 -9.03 10.11 -1.17
N GLU A 180 -8.19 9.24 -1.72
CA GLU A 180 -6.73 9.27 -1.57
C GLU A 180 -6.04 10.20 -2.57
N GLY A 181 -6.77 10.94 -3.42
CA GLY A 181 -6.19 11.85 -4.40
C GLY A 181 -5.41 11.16 -5.53
N LEU A 182 -5.60 9.86 -5.71
CA LEU A 182 -4.98 9.07 -6.78
C LEU A 182 -5.67 9.31 -8.13
N LEU A 183 -6.96 9.64 -8.09
CA LEU A 183 -7.76 9.99 -9.25
C LEU A 183 -8.49 11.29 -8.99
N SER A 184 -8.42 12.23 -9.94
CA SER A 184 -9.37 13.32 -9.94
C SER A 184 -10.72 12.84 -10.52
N PRO A 185 -11.85 13.40 -10.05
CA PRO A 185 -13.13 13.19 -10.72
C PRO A 185 -13.05 13.55 -12.20
N ALA A 186 -12.36 14.64 -12.55
CA ALA A 186 -12.16 15.08 -13.94
C ALA A 186 -11.49 14.02 -14.83
N ASP A 187 -10.45 13.33 -14.33
CA ASP A 187 -9.80 12.24 -15.08
C ASP A 187 -10.77 11.10 -15.36
N THR A 188 -11.64 10.79 -14.40
CA THR A 188 -12.66 9.74 -14.52
C THR A 188 -13.64 10.06 -15.66
N PHE A 189 -14.19 11.28 -15.69
CA PHE A 189 -15.10 11.69 -16.76
C PHE A 189 -14.40 11.79 -18.11
N SER A 190 -13.16 12.29 -18.15
CA SER A 190 -12.37 12.41 -19.38
C SER A 190 -12.07 11.04 -20.00
N ARG A 191 -11.81 10.02 -19.18
CA ARG A 191 -11.57 8.65 -19.66
C ARG A 191 -12.81 7.94 -20.17
N ILE A 192 -13.98 8.20 -19.55
CA ILE A 192 -15.24 7.63 -20.04
C ILE A 192 -15.66 8.32 -21.33
N GLY A 193 -15.61 9.64 -21.37
CA GLY A 193 -16.01 10.45 -22.52
C GLY A 193 -17.53 10.61 -22.66
N PRO A 194 -18.00 11.66 -23.36
CA PRO A 194 -19.40 12.05 -23.40
C PRO A 194 -20.32 11.05 -24.12
N ALA A 195 -19.86 10.44 -25.22
CA ALA A 195 -20.66 9.48 -25.98
C ALA A 195 -21.03 8.25 -25.14
N ARG A 196 -20.08 7.77 -24.34
CA ARG A 196 -20.27 6.64 -23.42
C ARG A 196 -21.12 7.02 -22.21
N LEU A 197 -20.93 8.21 -21.66
CA LEU A 197 -21.79 8.72 -20.59
C LEU A 197 -23.25 8.81 -21.03
N ALA A 198 -23.53 9.30 -22.24
CA ALA A 198 -24.88 9.37 -22.78
C ALA A 198 -25.55 7.99 -22.92
N LEU A 199 -24.76 6.93 -23.14
CA LEU A 199 -25.27 5.56 -23.24
C LEU A 199 -25.69 4.97 -21.89
N TRP A 200 -24.97 5.31 -20.81
CA TRP A 200 -25.14 4.62 -19.51
C TRP A 200 -25.83 5.46 -18.45
N LEU A 201 -25.84 6.79 -18.57
CA LEU A 201 -26.47 7.64 -17.57
C LEU A 201 -27.99 7.52 -17.64
N PRO A 202 -28.66 7.40 -16.47
CA PRO A 202 -30.11 7.55 -16.39
C PRO A 202 -30.56 8.87 -17.00
N PRO A 203 -31.74 8.92 -17.65
CA PRO A 203 -32.25 10.14 -18.30
C PRO A 203 -32.26 11.37 -17.39
N ALA A 204 -32.56 11.19 -16.09
CA ALA A 204 -32.55 12.28 -15.11
C ALA A 204 -31.15 12.89 -14.89
N LEU A 205 -30.09 12.07 -14.86
CA LEU A 205 -28.72 12.57 -14.72
C LEU A 205 -28.23 13.20 -16.03
N LEU A 206 -28.65 12.64 -17.17
CA LEU A 206 -28.33 13.20 -18.48
C LEU A 206 -29.00 14.57 -18.69
N ALA A 207 -30.28 14.71 -18.32
CA ALA A 207 -30.99 15.98 -18.35
C ALA A 207 -30.27 17.04 -17.51
N LYS A 208 -29.85 16.69 -16.29
CA LYS A 208 -29.05 17.56 -15.43
C LYS A 208 -27.73 17.99 -16.08
N LEU A 209 -27.04 17.08 -16.80
CA LEU A 209 -25.84 17.45 -17.55
C LEU A 209 -26.13 18.43 -18.68
N ILE A 210 -27.22 18.22 -19.42
CA ILE A 210 -27.64 19.10 -20.51
C ILE A 210 -27.99 20.49 -19.96
N GLU A 211 -28.72 20.57 -18.84
CA GLU A 211 -29.03 21.84 -18.17
C GLU A 211 -27.75 22.60 -17.79
N VAL A 212 -26.79 21.92 -17.15
CA VAL A 212 -25.50 22.52 -16.78
C VAL A 212 -24.71 22.95 -18.02
N ALA A 213 -24.76 22.17 -19.10
CA ALA A 213 -24.10 22.50 -20.36
C ALA A 213 -24.71 23.73 -21.03
N LEU A 214 -26.04 23.84 -21.05
CA LEU A 214 -26.77 24.99 -21.58
C LEU A 214 -26.50 26.25 -20.75
N GLU A 215 -26.55 26.14 -19.41
CA GLU A 215 -26.24 27.25 -18.51
C GLU A 215 -24.82 27.78 -18.76
N ARG A 216 -23.83 26.90 -18.92
CA ARG A 216 -22.46 27.32 -19.26
C ARG A 216 -22.33 27.88 -20.67
N GLY A 217 -22.99 27.28 -21.65
CA GLY A 217 -23.00 27.74 -23.03
C GLY A 217 -23.53 29.17 -23.15
N THR A 218 -24.61 29.52 -22.44
CA THR A 218 -25.13 30.90 -22.41
C THR A 218 -24.16 31.92 -21.81
N ARG A 219 -23.22 31.46 -20.98
CA ARG A 219 -22.14 32.29 -20.39
C ARG A 219 -20.85 32.27 -21.23
N GLY A 220 -20.85 31.63 -22.40
CA GLY A 220 -19.65 31.44 -23.23
C GLY A 220 -18.58 30.54 -22.57
N GLN A 221 -18.96 29.72 -21.59
CA GLN A 221 -18.04 28.82 -20.89
C GLN A 221 -18.10 27.40 -21.48
N THR A 222 -16.95 26.73 -21.54
CA THR A 222 -16.88 25.33 -21.94
C THR A 222 -17.29 24.39 -20.81
N VAL A 223 -17.87 23.25 -21.17
CA VAL A 223 -18.14 22.15 -20.24
C VAL A 223 -16.87 21.32 -20.09
N ASP A 224 -16.16 21.53 -18.99
CA ASP A 224 -14.99 20.76 -18.60
C ASP A 224 -15.36 19.55 -17.73
N ALA A 225 -14.40 18.66 -17.51
CA ALA A 225 -14.61 17.45 -16.72
C ALA A 225 -14.88 17.73 -15.23
N ASP A 226 -14.36 18.84 -14.67
CA ASP A 226 -14.67 19.29 -13.31
C ASP A 226 -16.14 19.66 -13.14
N THR A 227 -16.73 20.25 -14.17
CA THR A 227 -18.15 20.61 -14.18
C THR A 227 -19.03 19.38 -14.23
N LEU A 228 -18.66 18.41 -15.05
CA LEU A 228 -19.33 17.12 -15.09
C LEU A 228 -19.27 16.43 -13.72
N ALA A 229 -18.10 16.47 -13.06
CA ALA A 229 -17.91 15.91 -11.73
C ALA A 229 -18.75 16.59 -10.64
N ARG A 230 -18.94 17.90 -10.71
CA ARG A 230 -19.85 18.63 -9.81
C ARG A 230 -21.31 18.28 -10.06
N ALA A 231 -21.69 18.08 -11.33
CA ALA A 231 -23.06 17.77 -11.70
C ALA A 231 -23.46 16.34 -11.32
N ILE A 232 -22.56 15.37 -11.49
CA ILE A 232 -22.78 13.94 -11.23
C ILE A 232 -21.82 13.46 -10.15
N PRO A 233 -22.32 13.18 -8.93
CA PRO A 233 -21.51 12.57 -7.88
C PRO A 233 -20.95 11.21 -8.33
N LEU A 234 -19.69 10.93 -8.01
CA LEU A 234 -19.03 9.64 -8.30
C LEU A 234 -19.85 8.41 -7.85
N PRO A 235 -20.52 8.40 -6.68
CA PRO A 235 -21.38 7.26 -6.31
C PRO A 235 -22.56 7.05 -7.26
N ALA A 236 -23.08 8.10 -7.90
CA ALA A 236 -24.13 7.98 -8.90
C ALA A 236 -23.56 7.47 -10.23
N LEU A 237 -22.39 7.98 -10.64
CA LEU A 237 -21.66 7.50 -11.81
C LEU A 237 -21.34 6.00 -11.69
N ALA A 238 -20.84 5.56 -10.54
CA ALA A 238 -20.47 4.16 -10.29
C ALA A 238 -21.68 3.19 -10.29
N ARG A 239 -22.90 3.70 -10.08
CA ARG A 239 -24.14 2.93 -10.23
C ARG A 239 -24.65 2.87 -11.66
N ALA A 240 -24.41 3.92 -12.44
CA ALA A 240 -24.87 4.02 -13.82
C ALA A 240 -23.95 3.28 -14.79
N VAL A 241 -22.63 3.47 -14.66
CA VAL A 241 -21.64 2.92 -15.59
C VAL A 241 -21.37 1.44 -15.29
N PRO A 242 -21.24 0.56 -16.30
CA PRO A 242 -20.86 -0.84 -16.10
C PRO A 242 -19.53 -0.98 -15.33
N PRO A 243 -19.43 -1.88 -14.33
CA PRO A 243 -18.21 -2.01 -13.53
C PRO A 243 -16.98 -2.41 -14.36
N SER A 244 -17.15 -3.19 -15.43
CA SER A 244 -16.06 -3.53 -16.34
C SER A 244 -15.47 -2.31 -17.03
N GLU A 245 -16.32 -1.35 -17.42
CA GLU A 245 -15.85 -0.14 -18.08
C GLU A 245 -15.05 0.75 -17.13
N LEU A 246 -15.56 0.94 -15.91
CA LEU A 246 -14.84 1.71 -14.89
C LEU A 246 -13.49 1.06 -14.55
N LEU A 247 -13.44 -0.27 -14.50
CA LEU A 247 -12.21 -0.99 -14.23
C LEU A 247 -11.21 -0.86 -15.39
N ASP A 248 -11.63 -1.20 -16.61
CA ASP A 248 -10.75 -1.34 -17.77
C ASP A 248 -10.36 0.02 -18.39
N SER A 249 -11.25 1.02 -18.36
CA SER A 249 -11.01 2.32 -19.01
C SER A 249 -10.56 3.41 -18.04
N VAL A 250 -10.85 3.27 -16.73
CA VAL A 250 -10.51 4.29 -15.72
C VAL A 250 -9.49 3.77 -14.72
N LEU A 251 -9.86 2.81 -13.87
CA LEU A 251 -9.04 2.41 -12.72
C LEU A 251 -7.71 1.79 -13.16
N ILE A 252 -7.73 0.79 -14.04
CA ILE A 252 -6.51 0.10 -14.47
C ILE A 252 -5.54 1.06 -15.17
N PRO A 253 -5.93 1.79 -16.25
CA PRO A 253 -4.97 2.60 -16.98
C PRO A 253 -4.41 3.77 -16.15
N LEU A 254 -5.23 4.43 -15.35
CA LEU A 254 -4.80 5.60 -14.57
C LEU A 254 -3.97 5.22 -13.35
N LEU A 255 -4.32 4.12 -12.67
CA LEU A 255 -3.60 3.70 -11.47
C LEU A 255 -2.38 2.82 -11.79
N HIS A 256 -2.35 2.11 -12.92
CA HIS A 256 -1.21 1.26 -13.28
C HIS A 256 0.11 2.05 -13.31
N ALA A 257 0.11 3.24 -13.93
CA ALA A 257 1.31 4.08 -13.96
C ALA A 257 1.80 4.43 -12.55
N ARG A 258 0.89 4.76 -11.63
CA ARG A 258 1.23 5.10 -10.23
C ARG A 258 1.65 3.89 -9.39
N MET A 259 1.06 2.73 -9.65
CA MET A 259 1.29 1.53 -8.85
C MET A 259 2.54 0.75 -9.28
N VAL A 260 2.86 0.78 -10.58
CA VAL A 260 3.93 -0.03 -11.15
C VAL A 260 5.22 0.76 -11.36
N ASP A 261 5.14 2.08 -11.60
CA ASP A 261 6.35 2.89 -11.76
C ASP A 261 6.91 3.35 -10.39
N PRO A 262 8.07 2.85 -9.96
CA PRO A 262 8.68 3.26 -8.69
C PRO A 262 9.11 4.73 -8.68
N ARG A 263 9.30 5.38 -9.84
CA ARG A 263 9.62 6.81 -9.92
C ARG A 263 8.40 7.66 -9.56
N ALA A 264 7.23 7.33 -10.13
CA ALA A 264 5.98 8.01 -9.85
C ALA A 264 5.61 7.99 -8.35
N ARG A 265 5.94 6.88 -7.65
CA ARG A 265 5.76 6.77 -6.19
C ARG A 265 6.62 7.71 -5.38
N ARG A 266 7.87 7.95 -5.80
CA ARG A 266 8.79 8.84 -5.05
C ARG A 266 8.35 10.30 -5.15
N GLU A 267 7.85 10.69 -6.32
CA GLU A 267 7.37 12.05 -6.57
C GLU A 267 6.09 12.34 -5.78
N SER A 268 5.17 11.38 -5.73
CA SER A 268 3.91 11.53 -4.98
C SER A 268 4.11 11.58 -3.46
N GLY A 269 5.18 10.95 -2.94
CA GLY A 269 5.54 11.04 -1.52
C GLY A 269 6.25 12.34 -1.13
N ALA A 270 6.93 13.00 -2.07
CA ALA A 270 7.68 14.23 -1.80
C ALA A 270 6.79 15.47 -1.65
N ASP A 271 5.63 15.48 -2.34
CA ASP A 271 4.73 16.64 -2.38
C ASP A 271 3.85 16.78 -1.12
N LEU A 272 3.72 15.72 -0.32
CA LEU A 272 2.92 15.76 0.91
C LEU A 272 3.61 16.46 2.09
N GLY A 273 4.84 16.98 1.92
CA GLY A 273 5.53 17.77 2.95
C GLY A 273 5.70 17.06 4.30
N LEU A 274 5.49 15.74 4.34
CA LEU A 274 5.69 14.93 5.53
C LEU A 274 7.20 14.73 5.66
N ASP A 275 7.82 15.65 6.40
CA ASP A 275 9.17 15.57 6.92
C ASP A 275 9.53 14.11 7.20
N GLN A 276 10.36 13.54 6.33
CA GLN A 276 11.02 12.28 6.60
C GLN A 276 11.75 12.52 7.93
N PRO A 277 11.41 11.81 9.03
CA PRO A 277 12.08 12.03 10.31
C PRO A 277 13.56 11.87 10.02
N PRO A 278 14.40 12.88 10.35
CA PRO A 278 15.75 12.99 9.81
C PRO A 278 16.42 11.65 10.06
N HIS A 279 16.62 10.88 8.99
CA HIS A 279 17.43 9.69 9.07
C HIS A 279 18.74 10.21 9.64
N ARG A 280 19.02 9.85 10.91
CA ARG A 280 20.27 10.17 11.57
C ARG A 280 21.33 9.74 10.57
N ARG A 281 21.97 10.73 9.92
CA ARG A 281 23.17 10.47 9.14
C ARG A 281 24.02 9.60 10.05
N PRO A 282 24.48 8.41 9.61
CA PRO A 282 25.36 7.60 10.43
C PRO A 282 26.46 8.54 10.90
N VAL A 283 26.53 8.74 12.22
CA VAL A 283 27.56 9.55 12.84
C VAL A 283 28.85 8.89 12.41
N ARG A 284 29.54 9.51 11.44
CA ARG A 284 30.83 9.04 10.98
C ARG A 284 31.69 8.97 12.24
N PRO A 285 32.19 7.80 12.66
CA PRO A 285 32.99 7.71 13.86
C PRO A 285 34.14 8.70 13.69
N SER A 286 34.16 9.70 14.56
CA SER A 286 35.21 10.71 14.58
C SER A 286 36.49 9.99 14.97
N THR A 287 37.31 9.65 13.98
CA THR A 287 38.67 9.15 14.17
C THR A 287 39.61 10.30 14.56
N ARG A 288 39.16 11.18 15.47
CA ARG A 288 40.06 12.16 16.09
C ARG A 288 40.81 11.44 17.21
N PRO A 289 42.14 11.32 17.13
CA PRO A 289 42.94 10.78 18.22
C PRO A 289 42.74 11.64 19.48
N PRO A 290 42.77 11.05 20.69
CA PRO A 290 42.74 11.80 21.93
C PRO A 290 43.98 12.70 22.03
N SER A 291 43.76 13.99 22.26
CA SER A 291 44.84 14.94 22.55
C SER A 291 45.58 14.54 23.84
N PRO A 292 46.91 14.69 23.90
CA PRO A 292 47.68 14.41 25.11
C PRO A 292 47.36 15.42 26.23
N PRO A 293 47.55 15.04 27.51
CA PRO A 293 47.34 15.93 28.65
C PRO A 293 48.42 17.00 28.69
N SER A 294 48.03 18.25 28.40
CA SER A 294 48.89 19.43 28.52
C SER A 294 48.93 19.89 29.97
N GLY A 295 50.00 19.54 30.67
CA GLY A 295 50.37 20.15 31.95
C GLY A 295 51.10 21.48 31.74
N ALA A 296 50.79 22.42 32.62
CA ALA A 296 51.57 23.59 33.04
C ALA A 296 51.92 24.67 31.99
N HIS A 297 51.42 25.90 32.18
CA HIS A 297 52.15 26.99 32.83
C HIS A 297 51.43 28.34 32.64
N HIS A 298 51.37 29.09 33.75
CA HIS A 298 51.13 30.53 33.81
C HIS A 298 52.18 31.32 33.01
N ALA A 299 51.75 32.37 32.30
CA ALA A 299 52.39 33.69 32.09
C ALA A 299 51.76 34.32 30.82
N SER A 300 51.00 35.41 30.93
CA SER A 300 51.45 36.81 30.97
C SER A 300 51.62 37.41 29.57
N SER A 301 51.23 38.70 29.48
CA SER A 301 51.53 39.69 28.43
C SER A 301 50.50 39.73 27.29
N ALA A 302 49.46 40.57 27.39
CA ALA A 302 49.46 42.03 27.24
C ALA A 302 49.78 42.48 25.81
N GLU A 303 48.82 43.26 25.29
CA GLU A 303 48.96 44.35 24.33
C GLU A 303 49.78 44.10 23.07
N TRP A 304 49.14 44.14 21.90
CA TRP A 304 49.47 45.15 20.88
C TRP A 304 48.21 45.49 20.08
N ARG A 305 47.84 46.76 20.19
CA ARG A 305 46.83 47.46 19.39
C ARG A 305 47.30 47.64 17.94
N ARG A 306 46.30 47.92 17.10
CA ARG A 306 46.30 48.83 15.94
C ARG A 306 46.85 48.29 14.60
N GLY A 307 45.96 48.39 13.61
CA GLY A 307 46.26 49.04 12.34
C GLY A 307 46.38 48.11 11.14
N TRP A 308 45.33 48.03 10.32
CA TRP A 308 45.36 48.73 9.04
C TRP A 308 43.98 48.70 8.37
N GLU A 309 43.43 49.90 8.19
CA GLU A 309 42.51 50.21 7.11
C GLU A 309 43.25 50.20 5.77
N ALA A 310 42.45 50.03 4.72
CA ALA A 310 42.54 50.62 3.38
C ALA A 310 42.92 49.70 2.21
N SER A 311 42.10 49.88 1.16
CA SER A 311 42.37 49.72 -0.27
C SER A 311 42.24 48.30 -0.83
N SER A 312 41.45 48.00 -1.87
CA SER A 312 40.79 48.79 -2.93
C SER A 312 39.59 47.99 -3.46
N THR A 313 38.41 48.53 -3.80
CA THR A 313 38.03 49.28 -5.03
C THR A 313 38.61 48.64 -6.30
N GLU A 314 37.83 47.94 -7.12
CA GLU A 314 37.16 48.36 -8.36
C GLU A 314 37.13 47.09 -9.26
N ALA A 315 36.30 46.85 -10.27
CA ALA A 315 35.11 47.45 -10.87
C ALA A 315 34.70 46.51 -12.02
N SER A 316 33.59 46.85 -12.68
CA SER A 316 33.26 46.56 -14.09
C SER A 316 32.37 45.33 -14.35
N THR A 317 31.04 45.48 -14.45
CA THR A 317 30.22 45.83 -15.66
C THR A 317 30.39 44.83 -16.81
N ALA A 318 29.38 43.98 -17.08
CA ALA A 318 28.15 44.21 -17.89
C ALA A 318 28.39 44.12 -19.41
N VAL A 319 27.31 43.87 -20.17
CA VAL A 319 27.16 43.60 -21.64
C VAL A 319 27.07 42.08 -21.91
N ASP A 320 26.00 41.49 -22.45
CA ASP A 320 24.76 41.93 -23.13
C ASP A 320 23.59 41.00 -22.74
#